data_AF-A0A955IYM8-F1
#
_entry.id   AF-A0A955IYM8-F1
#
_cell.length_a   1.000
_cell.length_b   1.000
_cell.length_c   1.000
_cell.angle_alpha   90.00
_cell.angle_beta   90.00
_cell.angle_gamma   90.00
#
_symmetry.space_group_name_H-M   'P 1'
#
loop_
_entity.id
_entity.type
_entity.pdbx_description
1 polymer ?
#
loop_
_entity_poly.entity_id
_entity_poly.type
_entity_poly.pdbx_seq_one_letter_code
_entity_poly.pdbx_strand_id
1 'polypeptide(L)'
;MNKQGYRTMVCVVSAVVAMTGAANAGTIDPRGVYFHRFTGPSSGAEWIHIWDIEGDNRYRFSDVRGFAPYDGEILSNGQITWDTGGGQSGSGMFTSQNEATQTLVYFGGNYASTLRRAPGTDASFITRIDSRTNGDASIAGGWDLQIKELDPETGEVLSESTMGATASVTDDRLRLTYDDGTYFQGVFEEDDHAGFRVVLPNGGLVPEFRSFAGSETSLTMNLLGDFRMTGEDSFNATFLTQSRTTPGSHTMGVYVITGTRAVPAPGGVGVLGVATVLVARRRRGR
;
A
#
# COMPACT_ATOMS: atom_id res chain seq x y z
N MET A 1 9.49 -34.03 -59.87
CA MET A 1 10.73 -33.33 -59.47
C MET A 1 10.34 -32.12 -58.64
N ASN A 2 10.64 -32.19 -57.35
CA ASN A 2 10.33 -31.16 -56.34
C ASN A 2 11.17 -29.89 -56.58
N LYS A 3 10.56 -28.71 -56.49
CA LYS A 3 11.29 -27.48 -56.19
C LYS A 3 10.82 -26.95 -54.84
N GLN A 4 11.76 -26.95 -53.90
CA GLN A 4 11.65 -26.49 -52.52
C GLN A 4 11.17 -25.04 -52.45
N GLY A 5 10.21 -24.79 -51.57
CA GLY A 5 9.82 -23.45 -51.15
C GLY A 5 10.88 -22.84 -50.24
N TYR A 6 11.32 -21.63 -50.56
CA TYR A 6 12.09 -20.80 -49.65
C TYR A 6 11.13 -20.22 -48.60
N ARG A 7 11.21 -20.74 -47.38
CA ARG A 7 10.63 -20.07 -46.21
C ARG A 7 11.59 -18.96 -45.80
N THR A 8 11.17 -17.71 -45.98
CA THR A 8 11.81 -16.54 -45.38
C THR A 8 11.75 -16.69 -43.87
N MET A 9 12.88 -17.00 -43.24
CA MET A 9 13.04 -16.87 -41.79
C MET A 9 12.98 -15.38 -41.46
N VAL A 10 11.84 -14.93 -40.96
CA VAL A 10 11.74 -13.64 -40.26
C VAL A 10 12.42 -13.84 -38.92
N CYS A 11 13.69 -13.46 -38.83
CA CYS A 11 14.38 -13.31 -37.56
C CYS A 11 13.74 -12.13 -36.84
N VAL A 12 12.83 -12.39 -35.90
CA VAL A 12 12.35 -11.37 -34.97
C VAL A 12 13.49 -11.13 -34.00
N VAL A 13 14.33 -10.15 -34.33
CA VAL A 13 15.31 -9.59 -33.38
C VAL A 13 14.48 -8.78 -32.39
N SER A 14 14.12 -9.39 -31.27
CA SER A 14 13.61 -8.65 -30.11
C SER A 14 14.75 -7.76 -29.61
N ALA A 15 14.70 -6.47 -29.96
CA ALA A 15 15.61 -5.49 -29.41
C ALA A 15 15.30 -5.35 -27.90
N VAL A 16 16.17 -5.94 -27.07
CA VAL A 16 16.25 -5.57 -25.65
C VAL A 16 16.81 -4.14 -25.64
N VAL A 17 15.93 -3.16 -25.53
CA VAL A 17 16.33 -1.78 -25.24
C VAL A 17 16.84 -1.81 -23.79
N ALA A 18 18.15 -1.90 -23.64
CA ALA A 18 18.81 -1.69 -22.37
C ALA A 18 18.61 -0.21 -21.98
N MET A 19 17.56 0.07 -21.21
CA MET A 19 17.39 1.36 -20.58
C MET A 19 18.42 1.46 -19.46
N THR A 20 19.60 2.01 -19.77
CA THR A 20 20.56 2.46 -18.77
C THR A 20 20.04 3.76 -18.15
N GLY A 21 19.01 3.65 -17.31
CA GLY A 21 18.68 4.66 -16.31
C GLY A 21 19.64 4.49 -15.15
N ALA A 22 20.45 5.51 -14.86
CA ALA A 22 21.37 5.49 -13.73
C ALA A 22 20.58 5.36 -12.42
N ALA A 23 20.59 4.16 -11.83
CA ALA A 23 20.12 3.94 -10.48
C ALA A 23 21.02 4.72 -9.51
N ASN A 24 20.41 5.52 -8.63
CA ASN A 24 21.08 5.94 -7.41
C ASN A 24 21.54 4.68 -6.67
N ALA A 25 22.79 4.65 -6.24
CA ALA A 25 23.52 3.48 -5.75
C ALA A 25 23.07 2.95 -4.36
N GLY A 26 21.77 2.80 -4.14
CA GLY A 26 21.20 2.03 -3.04
C GLY A 26 20.69 0.67 -3.55
N THR A 27 20.81 -0.37 -2.75
CA THR A 27 20.16 -1.67 -3.02
C THR A 27 18.65 -1.44 -3.13
N ILE A 28 18.05 -1.81 -4.25
CA ILE A 28 16.59 -1.79 -4.40
C ILE A 28 15.99 -2.84 -3.47
N ASP A 29 15.20 -2.39 -2.48
CA ASP A 29 14.26 -3.25 -1.75
C ASP A 29 12.85 -3.00 -2.32
N PRO A 30 12.34 -3.89 -3.18
CA PRO A 30 11.10 -3.68 -3.91
C PRO A 30 9.85 -4.06 -3.10
N ARG A 31 10.00 -4.48 -1.83
CA ARG A 31 8.85 -4.89 -1.02
C ARG A 31 7.92 -3.72 -0.72
N GLY A 32 6.62 -3.97 -0.83
CA GLY A 32 5.60 -2.96 -0.61
C GLY A 32 4.38 -3.11 -1.51
N VAL A 33 3.49 -2.12 -1.42
CA VAL A 33 2.29 -2.05 -2.27
C VAL A 33 2.46 -0.98 -3.33
N TYR A 34 2.09 -1.30 -4.56
CA TYR A 34 2.27 -0.40 -5.69
C TYR A 34 0.96 -0.18 -6.42
N PHE A 35 0.78 1.06 -6.87
CA PHE A 35 -0.14 1.37 -7.94
C PHE A 35 0.41 0.76 -9.23
N HIS A 36 -0.29 -0.24 -9.73
CA HIS A 36 0.02 -0.88 -11.00
C HIS A 36 -0.91 -0.31 -12.07
N ARG A 37 -0.32 0.28 -13.12
CA ARG A 37 -1.04 0.62 -14.34
C ARG A 37 -0.51 -0.20 -15.49
N PHE A 38 -1.42 -0.80 -16.25
CA PHE A 38 -1.06 -1.64 -17.38
C PHE A 38 -1.84 -1.26 -18.65
N THR A 39 -1.24 -1.52 -19.79
CA THR A 39 -1.82 -1.30 -21.12
C THR A 39 -1.34 -2.38 -22.09
N GLY A 40 -2.26 -2.93 -22.88
CA GLY A 40 -2.00 -4.02 -23.81
C GLY A 40 -3.31 -4.46 -24.47
N PRO A 41 -3.59 -5.77 -24.59
CA PRO A 41 -4.90 -6.28 -25.00
C PRO A 41 -6.07 -5.73 -24.16
N SER A 42 -5.80 -5.38 -22.91
CA SER A 42 -6.66 -4.59 -22.04
C SER A 42 -5.83 -3.55 -21.30
N SER A 43 -6.51 -2.54 -20.74
CA SER A 43 -5.87 -1.51 -19.91
C SER A 43 -6.60 -1.37 -18.60
N GLY A 44 -5.87 -0.94 -17.57
CA GLY A 44 -6.44 -0.80 -16.25
C GLY A 44 -5.43 -0.41 -15.19
N ALA A 45 -5.92 -0.32 -13.96
CA ALA A 45 -5.10 -0.13 -12.78
C ALA A 45 -5.59 -0.99 -11.61
N GLU A 46 -4.67 -1.36 -10.74
CA GLU A 46 -4.93 -2.15 -9.53
C GLU A 46 -3.82 -1.92 -8.49
N TRP A 47 -4.10 -2.28 -7.23
CA TRP A 47 -3.04 -2.45 -6.24
C TRP A 47 -2.38 -3.80 -6.47
N ILE A 48 -1.06 -3.78 -6.49
CA ILE A 48 -0.23 -4.99 -6.48
C ILE A 48 0.61 -5.01 -5.22
N HIS A 49 0.89 -6.21 -4.74
CA HIS A 49 1.85 -6.41 -3.68
C HIS A 49 3.11 -7.06 -4.26
N ILE A 50 4.29 -6.60 -3.87
CA ILE A 50 5.57 -7.30 -4.06
C ILE A 50 6.11 -7.80 -2.70
N TRP A 51 6.16 -9.12 -2.52
CA TRP A 51 6.68 -9.78 -1.32
C TRP A 51 7.98 -10.49 -1.61
N ASP A 52 8.84 -10.64 -0.60
CA ASP A 52 9.88 -11.64 -0.65
C ASP A 52 9.32 -13.05 -0.48
N ILE A 53 9.93 -13.99 -1.18
CA ILE A 53 9.77 -15.43 -0.97
C ILE A 53 10.89 -15.83 -0.02
N GLU A 54 10.51 -16.15 1.21
CA GLU A 54 11.45 -16.45 2.29
C GLU A 54 12.46 -17.53 1.87
N GLY A 55 13.74 -17.23 2.06
CA GLY A 55 14.84 -18.14 1.79
C GLY A 55 15.25 -18.30 0.32
N ASP A 56 14.60 -17.61 -0.62
CA ASP A 56 14.83 -17.79 -2.06
C ASP A 56 15.41 -16.52 -2.75
N ASN A 57 15.59 -15.40 -2.03
CA ASN A 57 15.99 -14.08 -2.60
C ASN A 57 15.15 -13.65 -3.81
N ARG A 58 13.92 -14.16 -3.87
CA ARG A 58 12.98 -13.99 -4.98
C ARG A 58 11.75 -13.29 -4.49
N TYR A 59 10.98 -12.74 -5.42
CA TYR A 59 9.83 -11.93 -5.12
C TYR A 59 8.57 -12.50 -5.75
N ARG A 60 7.47 -12.42 -5.00
CA ARG A 60 6.12 -12.71 -5.48
C ARG A 60 5.37 -11.40 -5.69
N PHE A 61 4.75 -11.27 -6.86
CA PHE A 61 3.95 -10.14 -7.30
C PHE A 61 2.52 -10.62 -7.53
N SER A 62 1.51 -9.92 -7.02
CA SER A 62 0.12 -10.18 -7.40
C SER A 62 -0.77 -8.98 -7.11
N ASP A 63 -1.90 -8.91 -7.81
CA ASP A 63 -3.00 -8.05 -7.37
C ASP A 63 -3.44 -8.40 -5.94
N VAL A 64 -4.13 -7.47 -5.28
CA VAL A 64 -4.59 -7.65 -3.89
C VAL A 64 -5.55 -8.82 -3.69
N ARG A 65 -6.12 -9.36 -4.76
CA ARG A 65 -7.02 -10.51 -4.74
C ARG A 65 -6.28 -11.85 -4.84
N GLY A 66 -4.98 -11.83 -5.15
CA GLY A 66 -4.19 -13.05 -5.31
C GLY A 66 -4.51 -13.83 -6.58
N PHE A 67 -4.99 -13.17 -7.64
CA PHE A 67 -5.27 -13.85 -8.91
C PHE A 67 -4.01 -13.91 -9.78
N ALA A 68 -3.54 -15.15 -10.02
CA ALA A 68 -2.38 -15.47 -10.85
C ALA A 68 -1.12 -14.67 -10.45
N PRO A 69 -0.53 -14.98 -9.28
CA PRO A 69 0.72 -14.35 -8.86
C PRO A 69 1.86 -14.68 -9.84
N TYR A 70 2.80 -13.75 -9.94
CA TYR A 70 4.08 -13.91 -10.63
C TYR A 70 5.18 -14.06 -9.60
N ASP A 71 6.02 -15.07 -9.77
CA ASP A 71 7.27 -15.17 -9.02
C ASP A 71 8.41 -14.71 -9.93
N GLY A 72 9.49 -14.21 -9.35
CA GLY A 72 10.66 -13.81 -10.12
C GLY A 72 11.79 -13.22 -9.28
N GLU A 73 12.78 -12.69 -9.98
CA GLU A 73 13.97 -12.08 -9.40
C GLU A 73 13.95 -10.57 -9.64
N ILE A 74 14.27 -9.81 -8.60
CA ILE A 74 14.57 -8.38 -8.69
C ILE A 74 15.99 -8.21 -8.17
N LEU A 75 16.92 -7.93 -9.10
CA LEU A 75 18.32 -7.76 -8.77
C LEU A 75 18.55 -6.43 -8.05
N SER A 76 19.68 -6.29 -7.35
CA SER A 76 20.02 -5.07 -6.59
C SER A 76 20.11 -3.81 -7.43
N ASN A 77 20.39 -3.95 -8.74
CA ASN A 77 20.39 -2.86 -9.72
C ASN A 77 18.98 -2.50 -10.24
N GLY A 78 17.93 -3.13 -9.72
CA GLY A 78 16.54 -2.93 -10.10
C GLY A 78 16.06 -3.78 -11.27
N GLN A 79 16.91 -4.62 -11.89
CA GLN A 79 16.48 -5.45 -13.01
C GLN A 79 15.46 -6.49 -12.56
N ILE A 80 14.34 -6.56 -13.27
CA ILE A 80 13.22 -7.47 -13.00
C ILE A 80 13.23 -8.59 -14.05
N THR A 81 13.15 -9.84 -13.58
CA THR A 81 12.90 -11.02 -14.41
C THR A 81 11.81 -11.86 -13.76
N TRP A 82 10.67 -12.01 -14.43
CA TRP A 82 9.60 -12.87 -13.96
C TRP A 82 9.77 -14.28 -14.52
N ASP A 83 9.43 -15.27 -13.70
CA ASP A 83 9.44 -16.66 -14.08
C ASP A 83 8.60 -16.91 -15.33
N THR A 84 9.10 -17.80 -16.16
CA THR A 84 8.39 -18.23 -17.35
C THR A 84 7.64 -19.52 -17.07
N GLY A 85 6.30 -19.46 -17.06
CA GLY A 85 5.46 -20.62 -16.80
C GLY A 85 4.01 -20.38 -17.19
N GLY A 86 3.32 -21.40 -17.72
CA GLY A 86 1.88 -21.30 -18.02
C GLY A 86 1.50 -20.21 -19.04
N GLY A 87 2.41 -19.82 -19.94
CA GLY A 87 2.19 -18.72 -20.90
C GLY A 87 2.37 -17.32 -20.30
N GLN A 88 2.95 -17.24 -19.10
CA GLN A 88 3.26 -16.01 -18.40
C GLN A 88 4.77 -15.81 -18.35
N SER A 89 5.22 -14.57 -18.48
CA SER A 89 6.62 -14.16 -18.28
C SER A 89 6.69 -12.64 -18.18
N GLY A 90 7.86 -12.07 -17.94
CA GLY A 90 8.06 -10.65 -18.12
C GLY A 90 9.43 -10.19 -17.66
N SER A 91 9.71 -8.92 -17.95
CA SER A 91 10.98 -8.29 -17.62
C SER A 91 10.78 -6.80 -17.41
N GLY A 92 11.68 -6.16 -16.68
CA GLY A 92 11.56 -4.75 -16.36
C GLY A 92 12.75 -4.18 -15.61
N MET A 93 12.57 -2.97 -15.11
CA MET A 93 13.58 -2.24 -14.36
C MET A 93 12.91 -1.30 -13.36
N PHE A 94 13.36 -1.36 -12.11
CA PHE A 94 13.17 -0.29 -11.14
C PHE A 94 14.10 0.87 -11.48
N THR A 95 13.55 2.06 -11.69
CA THR A 95 14.32 3.30 -11.85
C THR A 95 14.66 3.94 -10.51
N SER A 96 13.89 3.59 -9.48
CA SER A 96 14.12 3.91 -8.07
C SER A 96 13.49 2.82 -7.20
N GLN A 97 13.65 2.86 -5.88
CA GLN A 97 12.96 1.94 -4.97
C GLN A 97 11.42 1.96 -5.13
N ASN A 98 10.88 3.11 -5.55
CA ASN A 98 9.45 3.37 -5.59
C ASN A 98 8.86 3.31 -6.99
N GLU A 99 9.66 3.12 -8.05
CA GLU A 99 9.16 3.20 -9.43
C GLU A 99 9.79 2.12 -10.30
N ALA A 100 8.95 1.44 -11.08
CA ALA A 100 9.39 0.47 -12.07
C ALA A 100 8.58 0.56 -13.37
N THR A 101 9.22 0.16 -14.46
CA THR A 101 8.57 -0.13 -15.73
C THR A 101 8.87 -1.56 -16.13
N GLN A 102 7.88 -2.26 -16.69
CA GLN A 102 8.02 -3.65 -17.07
C GLN A 102 7.14 -4.01 -18.26
N THR A 103 7.55 -5.04 -18.98
CA THR A 103 6.73 -5.75 -19.97
C THR A 103 6.31 -7.07 -19.36
N LEU A 104 5.01 -7.32 -19.30
CA LEU A 104 4.42 -8.57 -18.83
C LEU A 104 3.82 -9.31 -20.03
N VAL A 105 4.05 -10.60 -20.13
CA VAL A 105 3.33 -11.52 -21.00
C VAL A 105 2.28 -12.20 -20.13
N TYR A 106 1.01 -11.95 -20.41
CA TYR A 106 -0.10 -12.47 -19.63
C TYR A 106 -1.29 -12.79 -20.51
N PHE A 107 -2.00 -13.89 -20.21
CA PHE A 107 -3.16 -14.35 -20.99
C PHE A 107 -2.95 -14.34 -22.51
N GLY A 108 -1.73 -14.66 -22.97
CA GLY A 108 -1.39 -14.69 -24.39
C GLY A 108 -1.15 -13.33 -25.06
N GLY A 109 -1.03 -12.24 -24.29
CA GLY A 109 -0.71 -10.91 -24.81
C GLY A 109 0.40 -10.21 -24.05
N ASN A 110 0.96 -9.17 -24.67
CA ASN A 110 2.00 -8.32 -24.09
C ASN A 110 1.36 -7.07 -23.47
N TYR A 111 1.75 -6.77 -22.24
CA TYR A 111 1.31 -5.60 -21.49
C TYR A 111 2.52 -4.75 -21.13
N ALA A 112 2.46 -3.46 -21.42
CA ALA A 112 3.31 -2.47 -20.78
C ALA A 112 2.74 -2.15 -19.40
N SER A 113 3.59 -2.14 -18.37
CA SER A 113 3.19 -1.92 -16.99
C SER A 113 4.11 -0.91 -16.31
N THR A 114 3.52 -0.01 -15.53
CA THR A 114 4.23 0.93 -14.65
C THR A 114 3.80 0.68 -13.21
N LEU A 115 4.78 0.64 -12.31
CA LEU A 115 4.57 0.48 -10.87
C LEU A 115 5.02 1.75 -10.17
N ARG A 116 4.20 2.22 -9.23
CA ARG A 116 4.56 3.32 -8.31
C ARG A 116 4.17 2.94 -6.89
N ARG A 117 5.13 2.94 -5.96
CA ARG A 117 4.89 2.52 -4.58
C ARG A 117 3.89 3.49 -3.94
N ALA A 118 2.85 2.96 -3.31
CA ALA A 118 1.93 3.80 -2.57
C ALA A 118 2.69 4.43 -1.37
N PRO A 119 2.52 5.74 -1.11
CA PRO A 119 3.16 6.39 0.02
C PRO A 119 2.95 5.64 1.33
N GLY A 120 4.01 5.47 2.13
CA GLY A 120 3.95 4.76 3.42
C GLY A 120 3.96 3.23 3.32
N THR A 121 3.97 2.64 2.12
CA THR A 121 3.83 1.18 1.95
C THR A 121 5.15 0.46 1.64
N ASP A 122 6.19 0.71 2.42
CA ASP A 122 7.48 0.02 2.27
C ASP A 122 7.48 -1.41 2.85
N ALA A 123 8.66 -2.02 2.98
CA ALA A 123 8.81 -3.39 3.47
C ALA A 123 8.19 -3.64 4.86
N SER A 124 7.99 -2.59 5.66
CA SER A 124 7.36 -2.70 6.97
C SER A 124 5.83 -2.73 6.90
N PHE A 125 5.21 -2.32 5.79
CA PHE A 125 3.77 -2.18 5.65
C PHE A 125 3.06 -3.53 5.75
N ILE A 126 2.16 -3.66 6.72
CA ILE A 126 1.54 -4.95 7.04
C ILE A 126 0.58 -5.34 5.93
N THR A 127 0.90 -6.45 5.29
CA THR A 127 0.08 -7.05 4.25
C THR A 127 -0.09 -8.54 4.41
N ARG A 128 0.60 -9.10 5.39
CA ARG A 128 0.41 -10.45 5.89
C ARG A 128 0.45 -10.41 7.41
N ILE A 129 -0.35 -11.24 8.07
CA ILE A 129 -0.31 -11.40 9.52
C ILE A 129 -0.14 -12.89 9.78
N ASP A 130 1.08 -13.27 10.17
CA ASP A 130 1.45 -14.66 10.47
C ASP A 130 1.34 -15.00 11.95
N SER A 131 1.46 -13.98 12.82
CA SER A 131 1.19 -14.06 14.25
C SER A 131 0.28 -12.93 14.69
N ARG A 132 -0.49 -13.18 15.75
CA ARG A 132 -1.38 -12.17 16.35
C ARG A 132 -0.95 -11.95 17.79
N THR A 133 -1.01 -10.70 18.23
CA THR A 133 -0.80 -10.34 19.62
C THR A 133 -1.97 -9.51 20.13
N ASN A 134 -2.15 -9.45 21.44
CA ASN A 134 -3.10 -8.51 22.03
C ASN A 134 -2.58 -7.09 21.79
N GLY A 135 -3.48 -6.20 21.37
CA GLY A 135 -3.17 -4.79 21.22
C GLY A 135 -3.01 -4.08 22.55
N ASP A 136 -2.24 -3.00 22.56
CA ASP A 136 -2.16 -2.10 23.70
C ASP A 136 -3.51 -1.40 23.93
N ALA A 137 -4.13 -1.68 25.08
CA ALA A 137 -5.39 -1.08 25.48
C ALA A 137 -5.30 0.45 25.62
N SER A 138 -4.10 1.03 25.78
CA SER A 138 -3.89 2.49 25.86
C SER A 138 -4.23 3.22 24.55
N ILE A 139 -4.26 2.51 23.42
CA ILE A 139 -4.63 3.06 22.10
C ILE A 139 -6.12 3.44 22.07
N ALA A 140 -6.95 2.80 22.88
CA ALA A 140 -8.38 3.08 22.92
C ALA A 140 -8.67 4.51 23.38
N GLY A 141 -9.69 5.14 22.80
CA GLY A 141 -10.11 6.51 23.14
C GLY A 141 -10.37 7.39 21.92
N GLY A 142 -10.52 8.69 22.18
CA GLY A 142 -10.78 9.71 21.16
C GLY A 142 -9.49 10.27 20.54
N TRP A 143 -9.53 10.48 19.23
CA TRP A 143 -8.41 10.94 18.41
C TRP A 143 -8.88 12.05 17.47
N ASP A 144 -8.05 13.08 17.32
CA ASP A 144 -8.16 14.08 16.26
C ASP A 144 -7.28 13.61 15.09
N LEU A 145 -7.89 13.42 13.92
CA LEU A 145 -7.22 12.93 12.72
C LEU A 145 -6.95 14.07 11.75
N GLN A 146 -5.77 14.07 11.14
CA GLN A 146 -5.52 14.73 9.87
C GLN A 146 -5.47 13.67 8.78
N ILE A 147 -6.31 13.81 7.75
CA ILE A 147 -6.47 12.83 6.68
C ILE A 147 -6.10 13.49 5.36
N LYS A 148 -5.10 12.94 4.68
CA LYS A 148 -4.73 13.31 3.31
C LYS A 148 -5.16 12.23 2.35
N GLU A 149 -5.98 12.60 1.39
CA GLU A 149 -6.28 11.77 0.23
C GLU A 149 -5.26 12.08 -0.87
N LEU A 150 -4.58 11.06 -1.35
CA LEU A 150 -3.57 11.20 -2.39
C LEU A 150 -4.05 10.56 -3.70
N ASP A 151 -3.62 11.14 -4.81
CA ASP A 151 -3.75 10.51 -6.11
C ASP A 151 -2.91 9.23 -6.12
N PRO A 152 -3.51 8.06 -6.38
CA PRO A 152 -2.80 6.79 -6.28
C PRO A 152 -1.71 6.63 -7.34
N GLU A 153 -1.80 7.34 -8.47
CA GLU A 153 -0.80 7.29 -9.53
C GLU A 153 0.31 8.31 -9.31
N THR A 154 0.00 9.55 -8.95
CA THR A 154 0.99 10.63 -8.89
C THR A 154 1.53 10.87 -7.48
N GLY A 155 0.79 10.44 -6.44
CA GLY A 155 1.08 10.74 -5.04
C GLY A 155 0.76 12.20 -4.65
N GLU A 156 0.18 12.99 -5.56
CA GLU A 156 -0.23 14.36 -5.26
C GLU A 156 -1.39 14.39 -4.26
N VAL A 157 -1.43 15.40 -3.39
CA VAL A 157 -2.54 15.58 -2.45
C VAL A 157 -3.78 16.04 -3.22
N LEU A 158 -4.83 15.23 -3.21
CA LEU A 158 -6.13 15.55 -3.78
C LEU A 158 -6.99 16.33 -2.79
N SER A 159 -6.97 15.93 -1.52
CA SER A 159 -7.71 16.59 -0.45
C SER A 159 -7.00 16.44 0.90
N GLU A 160 -7.25 17.38 1.80
CA GLU A 160 -6.79 17.34 3.20
C GLU A 160 -7.95 17.77 4.10
N SER A 161 -8.18 17.01 5.17
CA SER A 161 -9.29 17.24 6.10
C SER A 161 -8.93 16.86 7.53
N THR A 162 -9.73 17.32 8.48
CA THR A 162 -9.63 16.96 9.90
C THR A 162 -10.93 16.33 10.37
N MET A 163 -10.84 15.26 11.15
CA MET A 163 -12.01 14.52 11.63
C MET A 163 -11.74 13.89 13.00
N GLY A 164 -12.75 13.83 13.86
CA GLY A 164 -12.66 13.04 15.08
C GLY A 164 -12.84 11.55 14.80
N ALA A 165 -12.20 10.73 15.62
CA ALA A 165 -12.38 9.29 15.60
C ALA A 165 -12.31 8.70 17.01
N THR A 166 -12.93 7.54 17.18
CA THR A 166 -12.77 6.69 18.36
C THR A 166 -12.03 5.41 17.97
N ALA A 167 -10.92 5.14 18.64
CA ALA A 167 -10.24 3.85 18.58
C ALA A 167 -10.77 2.94 19.68
N SER A 168 -11.01 1.67 19.34
CA SER A 168 -11.33 0.60 20.29
C SER A 168 -10.38 -0.57 20.08
N VAL A 169 -9.90 -1.13 21.18
CA VAL A 169 -9.03 -2.31 21.21
C VAL A 169 -9.77 -3.43 21.92
N THR A 170 -9.83 -4.61 21.30
CA THR A 170 -10.43 -5.81 21.89
C THR A 170 -9.60 -7.01 21.50
N ASP A 171 -8.95 -7.62 22.49
CA ASP A 171 -7.95 -8.67 22.30
C ASP A 171 -6.89 -8.22 21.28
N ASP A 172 -6.88 -8.83 20.11
CA ASP A 172 -5.93 -8.62 19.01
C ASP A 172 -6.51 -7.76 17.87
N ARG A 173 -7.57 -6.99 18.13
CA ARG A 173 -8.26 -6.17 17.12
C ARG A 173 -8.22 -4.70 17.47
N LEU A 174 -7.94 -3.88 16.45
CA LEU A 174 -8.09 -2.44 16.47
C LEU A 174 -9.25 -2.04 15.58
N ARG A 175 -10.19 -1.24 16.08
CA ARG A 175 -11.21 -0.57 15.25
C ARG A 175 -11.10 0.94 15.42
N LEU A 176 -10.81 1.64 14.33
CA LEU A 176 -10.98 3.09 14.20
C LEU A 176 -12.37 3.36 13.62
N THR A 177 -13.19 4.11 14.36
CA THR A 177 -14.51 4.58 13.90
C THR A 177 -14.47 6.10 13.83
N TYR A 178 -14.68 6.65 12.65
CA TYR A 178 -14.75 8.08 12.40
C TYR A 178 -16.08 8.66 12.87
N ASP A 179 -16.13 9.97 13.11
CA ASP A 179 -17.33 10.67 13.56
C ASP A 179 -18.52 10.55 12.58
N ASP A 180 -18.24 10.31 11.30
CA ASP A 180 -19.27 10.08 10.27
C ASP A 180 -19.82 8.63 10.27
N GLY A 181 -19.30 7.77 11.15
CA GLY A 181 -19.67 6.36 11.28
C GLY A 181 -18.88 5.41 10.38
N THR A 182 -18.00 5.91 9.51
CA THR A 182 -17.06 5.08 8.75
C THR A 182 -16.13 4.35 9.71
N TYR A 183 -15.83 3.08 9.45
CA TYR A 183 -14.85 2.37 10.26
C TYR A 183 -13.93 1.45 9.46
N PHE A 184 -12.74 1.28 10.04
CA PHE A 184 -11.73 0.33 9.61
C PHE A 184 -11.37 -0.52 10.82
N GLN A 185 -11.37 -1.84 10.66
CA GLN A 185 -10.92 -2.78 11.66
C GLN A 185 -9.77 -3.61 11.12
N GLY A 186 -8.69 -3.63 11.89
CA GLY A 186 -7.47 -4.36 11.65
C GLY A 186 -7.17 -5.32 12.79
N VAL A 187 -6.02 -5.96 12.68
CA VAL A 187 -5.52 -6.96 13.62
C VAL A 187 -4.09 -6.61 13.99
N PHE A 188 -3.77 -6.71 15.28
CA PHE A 188 -2.43 -6.45 15.79
C PHE A 188 -1.47 -7.60 15.44
N GLU A 189 -0.34 -7.23 14.85
CA GLU A 189 0.83 -8.09 14.67
C GLU A 189 1.82 -7.87 15.82
N GLU A 190 1.97 -6.61 16.22
CA GLU A 190 2.67 -6.14 17.43
C GLU A 190 1.66 -5.34 18.28
N ASP A 191 1.95 -5.09 19.56
CA ASP A 191 0.97 -4.45 20.47
C ASP A 191 0.64 -3.01 20.09
N ASP A 192 1.52 -2.32 19.37
CA ASP A 192 1.38 -0.94 18.90
C ASP A 192 1.20 -0.80 17.36
N HIS A 193 1.11 -1.93 16.64
CA HIS A 193 1.10 -2.00 15.19
C HIS A 193 0.03 -2.98 14.67
N ALA A 194 -0.94 -2.46 13.93
CA ALA A 194 -2.04 -3.24 13.37
C ALA A 194 -2.07 -3.20 11.84
N GLY A 195 -2.33 -4.36 11.23
CA GLY A 195 -2.58 -4.50 9.80
C GLY A 195 -4.07 -4.59 9.48
N PHE A 196 -4.47 -4.03 8.34
CA PHE A 196 -5.84 -4.03 7.86
C PHE A 196 -5.86 -4.73 6.50
N ARG A 197 -6.64 -5.80 6.37
CA ARG A 197 -6.82 -6.45 5.08
C ARG A 197 -8.22 -7.00 4.90
N VAL A 198 -8.97 -6.37 4.00
CA VAL A 198 -10.32 -6.78 3.61
C VAL A 198 -10.36 -6.93 2.10
N VAL A 199 -10.50 -8.16 1.61
CA VAL A 199 -10.63 -8.49 0.19
C VAL A 199 -11.95 -9.24 0.00
N LEU A 200 -12.83 -8.69 -0.84
CA LEU A 200 -14.18 -9.20 -1.06
C LEU A 200 -14.55 -9.27 -2.55
N PRO A 201 -15.18 -10.39 -3.00
CA PRO A 201 -15.27 -11.66 -2.29
C PRO A 201 -13.87 -12.26 -2.07
N ASN A 202 -13.69 -13.03 -0.98
CA ASN A 202 -12.41 -13.65 -0.66
C ASN A 202 -12.13 -14.78 -1.68
N GLY A 203 -11.60 -14.40 -2.85
CA GLY A 203 -11.54 -15.23 -4.05
C GLY A 203 -10.14 -15.71 -4.44
N GLY A 204 -9.13 -15.44 -3.60
CA GLY A 204 -7.73 -15.77 -3.90
C GLY A 204 -7.40 -17.25 -3.72
N LEU A 205 -6.66 -17.80 -4.70
CA LEU A 205 -6.04 -19.13 -4.61
C LEU A 205 -4.87 -19.15 -3.64
N VAL A 206 -4.24 -17.99 -3.45
CA VAL A 206 -3.01 -17.82 -2.67
C VAL A 206 -3.38 -17.37 -1.25
N PRO A 207 -3.17 -18.20 -0.20
CA PRO A 207 -3.60 -17.91 1.17
C PRO A 207 -3.14 -16.56 1.71
N GLU A 208 -1.93 -16.16 1.36
CA GLU A 208 -1.27 -14.93 1.81
C GLU A 208 -2.04 -13.69 1.35
N PHE A 209 -2.80 -13.76 0.25
CA PHE A 209 -3.56 -12.62 -0.28
C PHE A 209 -4.98 -12.46 0.29
N ARG A 210 -5.39 -13.35 1.20
CA ARG A 210 -6.75 -13.35 1.77
C ARG A 210 -6.93 -12.28 2.84
N SER A 211 -8.18 -11.94 3.13
CA SER A 211 -8.52 -11.10 4.29
C SER A 211 -7.97 -11.69 5.58
N PHE A 212 -7.49 -10.85 6.50
CA PHE A 212 -7.15 -11.29 7.85
C PHE A 212 -8.43 -11.62 8.61
N ALA A 213 -8.41 -12.72 9.36
CA ALA A 213 -9.52 -13.02 10.26
C ALA A 213 -9.66 -11.90 11.30
N GLY A 214 -10.81 -11.23 11.32
CA GLY A 214 -11.06 -10.07 12.19
C GLY A 214 -10.85 -8.71 11.52
N SER A 215 -10.29 -8.62 10.32
CA SER A 215 -10.32 -7.36 9.56
C SER A 215 -11.72 -7.10 8.98
N GLU A 216 -12.18 -5.85 9.05
CA GLU A 216 -13.51 -5.43 8.57
C GLU A 216 -13.46 -3.95 8.15
N THR A 217 -14.38 -3.53 7.29
CA THR A 217 -14.62 -2.11 7.01
C THR A 217 -16.09 -1.87 6.70
N SER A 218 -16.61 -0.70 7.05
CA SER A 218 -17.95 -0.25 6.61
C SER A 218 -18.01 0.04 5.11
N LEU A 219 -16.86 0.20 4.44
CA LEU A 219 -16.81 0.54 3.03
C LEU A 219 -17.13 -0.68 2.16
N THR A 220 -17.81 -0.43 1.03
CA THR A 220 -18.02 -1.43 -0.02
C THR A 220 -16.81 -1.54 -0.95
N MET A 221 -15.60 -1.53 -0.37
CA MET A 221 -14.31 -1.57 -1.08
C MET A 221 -13.41 -2.65 -0.50
N ASN A 222 -12.40 -3.08 -1.26
CA ASN A 222 -11.24 -3.76 -0.70
C ASN A 222 -10.40 -2.74 0.05
N LEU A 223 -9.69 -3.21 1.08
CA LEU A 223 -8.85 -2.42 1.96
C LEU A 223 -7.54 -3.15 2.19
N LEU A 224 -6.43 -2.43 2.04
CA LEU A 224 -5.16 -2.72 2.69
C LEU A 224 -4.82 -1.56 3.61
N GLY A 225 -4.12 -1.83 4.71
CA GLY A 225 -3.70 -0.76 5.59
C GLY A 225 -2.76 -1.15 6.68
N ASP A 226 -2.14 -0.13 7.24
CA ASP A 226 -1.31 -0.19 8.43
C ASP A 226 -1.72 0.91 9.41
N PHE A 227 -1.49 0.65 10.68
CA PHE A 227 -1.61 1.60 11.77
C PHE A 227 -0.44 1.41 12.71
N ARG A 228 0.24 2.48 13.09
CA ARG A 228 1.39 2.45 14.00
C ARG A 228 1.34 3.59 14.97
N MET A 229 1.48 3.28 16.26
CA MET A 229 1.79 4.31 17.24
C MET A 229 3.18 4.90 16.93
N THR A 230 3.28 6.23 17.00
CA THR A 230 4.55 6.97 16.85
C THR A 230 4.97 7.65 18.16
N GLY A 231 4.11 7.57 19.17
CA GLY A 231 4.28 8.07 20.52
C GLY A 231 3.05 7.75 21.35
N GLU A 232 3.05 8.12 22.63
CA GLU A 232 1.94 7.85 23.56
C GLU A 232 0.60 8.48 23.10
N ASP A 233 0.70 9.65 22.47
CA ASP A 233 -0.44 10.47 22.03
C ASP A 233 -0.45 10.71 20.51
N SER A 234 0.28 9.89 19.73
CA SER A 234 0.32 10.04 18.27
C SER A 234 0.43 8.71 17.52
N PHE A 235 -0.17 8.66 16.34
CA PHE A 235 -0.04 7.52 15.41
C PHE A 235 0.02 7.99 13.96
N ASN A 236 0.52 7.10 13.10
CA ASN A 236 0.40 7.18 11.64
C ASN A 236 -0.37 5.97 11.12
N ALA A 237 -1.15 6.15 10.07
CA ALA A 237 -1.81 5.06 9.36
C ALA A 237 -1.87 5.35 7.86
N THR A 238 -1.77 4.30 7.05
CA THR A 238 -2.02 4.36 5.61
C THR A 238 -3.13 3.39 5.25
N PHE A 239 -4.16 3.85 4.53
CA PHE A 239 -5.20 3.00 3.98
C PHE A 239 -5.23 3.08 2.46
N LEU A 240 -5.15 1.93 1.81
CA LEU A 240 -5.31 1.77 0.38
C LEU A 240 -6.65 1.11 0.10
N THR A 241 -7.48 1.77 -0.70
CA THR A 241 -8.80 1.25 -1.06
C THR A 241 -8.86 0.89 -2.54
N GLN A 242 -9.65 -0.12 -2.86
CA GLN A 242 -9.93 -0.51 -4.25
C GLN A 242 -11.38 -0.94 -4.38
N SER A 243 -12.12 -0.32 -5.29
CA SER A 243 -13.51 -0.71 -5.59
C SER A 243 -13.59 -2.17 -6.03
N ARG A 244 -14.70 -2.84 -5.68
CA ARG A 244 -14.92 -4.28 -5.96
C ARG A 244 -15.43 -4.55 -7.39
N THR A 245 -15.05 -3.71 -8.33
CA THR A 245 -15.42 -3.82 -9.76
C THR A 245 -14.60 -4.89 -10.47
N THR A 246 -14.95 -5.19 -11.72
CA THR A 246 -14.17 -6.08 -12.59
C THR A 246 -12.74 -5.55 -12.78
N PRO A 247 -11.71 -6.42 -12.89
CA PRO A 247 -10.34 -6.00 -13.17
C PRO A 247 -10.22 -4.90 -14.24
N GLY A 248 -9.45 -3.86 -13.94
CA GLY A 248 -9.14 -2.76 -14.86
C GLY A 248 -10.11 -1.58 -14.87
N SER A 249 -11.20 -1.61 -14.08
CA SER A 249 -12.11 -0.46 -13.88
C SER A 249 -12.24 -0.09 -12.41
N HIS A 250 -11.13 -0.16 -11.68
CA HIS A 250 -11.10 0.10 -10.26
C HIS A 250 -10.96 1.59 -9.96
N THR A 251 -11.88 2.13 -9.16
CA THR A 251 -11.58 3.32 -8.35
C THR A 251 -10.64 2.91 -7.21
N MET A 252 -9.55 3.65 -7.05
CA MET A 252 -8.51 3.40 -6.06
C MET A 252 -8.28 4.67 -5.24
N GLY A 253 -7.98 4.51 -3.96
CA GLY A 253 -7.68 5.63 -3.06
C GLY A 253 -6.50 5.33 -2.16
N VAL A 254 -5.78 6.38 -1.79
CA VAL A 254 -4.71 6.36 -0.78
C VAL A 254 -5.05 7.38 0.28
N TYR A 255 -5.15 6.95 1.53
CA TYR A 255 -5.38 7.82 2.67
C TYR A 255 -4.16 7.71 3.59
N VAL A 256 -3.46 8.84 3.79
CA VAL A 256 -2.40 8.96 4.78
C VAL A 256 -2.97 9.74 5.95
N ILE A 257 -2.91 9.14 7.14
CA ILE A 257 -3.56 9.63 8.33
C ILE A 257 -2.53 9.83 9.42
N THR A 258 -2.58 10.98 10.07
CA THR A 258 -1.91 11.20 11.35
C THR A 258 -2.97 11.42 12.41
N GLY A 259 -2.83 10.74 13.55
CA GLY A 259 -3.71 10.90 14.69
C GLY A 259 -2.99 11.55 15.85
N THR A 260 -3.67 12.48 16.52
CA THR A 260 -3.24 13.02 17.82
C THR A 260 -4.34 12.76 18.84
N ARG A 261 -3.99 12.41 20.07
CA ARG A 261 -5.00 12.10 21.09
C ARG A 261 -5.84 13.35 21.40
N ALA A 262 -7.17 13.24 21.36
CA ALA A 262 -8.07 14.37 21.59
C ALA A 262 -8.02 14.88 23.05
N VAL A 263 -7.68 14.00 23.98
CA VAL A 263 -7.36 14.33 25.38
C VAL A 263 -6.07 13.58 25.73
N PRO A 264 -4.97 14.27 26.11
CA PRO A 264 -3.70 13.60 26.44
C PRO A 264 -3.87 12.51 27.49
N ALA A 265 -3.10 11.42 27.38
CA ALA A 265 -3.14 10.36 28.37
C ALA A 265 -2.92 10.91 29.80
N PRO A 266 -3.58 10.37 30.85
CA PRO A 266 -3.38 10.82 32.22
C PRO A 266 -1.94 10.49 32.67
N GLY A 267 -1.01 11.42 32.44
CA GLY A 267 0.42 11.21 32.72
C GLY A 267 1.35 12.17 31.97
N GLY A 268 0.91 12.74 30.84
CA GLY A 268 1.64 13.77 30.12
C GLY A 268 1.76 15.04 30.97
N VAL A 269 2.99 15.38 31.39
CA VAL A 269 3.29 16.63 32.10
C VAL A 269 2.94 17.79 31.18
N GLY A 270 1.73 18.33 31.34
CA GLY A 270 1.29 19.53 30.68
C GLY A 270 2.21 20.69 31.07
N VAL A 271 3.02 21.15 30.12
CA VAL A 271 3.54 22.52 30.17
C VAL A 271 2.33 23.42 29.92
N LEU A 272 1.62 23.74 31.00
CA LEU A 272 0.65 24.83 31.04
C LEU A 272 1.40 26.13 30.75
N GLY A 273 1.40 26.53 29.48
CA GLY A 273 1.75 27.89 29.07
C GLY A 273 0.73 28.84 29.70
N VAL A 274 1.06 29.39 30.86
CA VAL A 274 0.30 30.49 31.48
C VAL A 274 0.47 31.70 30.56
N ALA A 275 -0.51 31.91 29.68
CA ALA A 275 -0.67 33.16 28.95
C ALA A 275 -0.92 34.27 29.98
N THR A 276 0.13 35.01 30.33
CA THR A 276 0.02 36.20 31.17
C THR A 276 -0.63 37.29 30.32
N VAL A 277 -1.93 37.50 30.49
CA VAL A 277 -2.63 38.66 29.93
C VAL A 277 -2.16 39.91 30.66
N LEU A 278 -1.17 40.60 30.11
CA LEU A 278 -0.79 41.93 30.54
C LEU A 278 -1.91 42.91 30.12
N VAL A 279 -2.83 43.19 31.04
CA VAL A 279 -3.82 44.26 30.87
C VAL A 279 -3.10 45.60 31.00
N ALA A 280 -2.79 46.24 29.88
CA ALA A 280 -2.30 47.62 29.84
C ALA A 280 -3.44 48.58 30.26
N ARG A 281 -3.41 49.01 31.52
CA ARG A 281 -4.35 49.99 32.08
C ARG A 281 -4.00 51.40 31.57
N ARG A 282 -4.67 51.85 30.50
CA ARG A 282 -4.59 53.23 30.01
C ARG A 282 -5.25 54.17 31.04
N ARG A 283 -4.44 54.94 31.78
CA ARG A 283 -4.91 56.07 32.59
C ARG A 283 -5.45 57.17 31.66
N ARG A 284 -6.72 57.53 31.78
CA ARG A 284 -7.25 58.82 31.30
C ARG A 284 -6.87 59.89 32.33
N GLY A 285 -6.06 60.85 31.91
CA GLY A 285 -5.86 62.11 32.62
C GLY A 285 -7.02 63.06 32.34
N ARG A 286 -7.32 63.90 33.34
CA ARG A 286 -8.20 65.06 33.27
C ARG A 286 -7.70 66.09 32.26
#